data_AF-A0A377B169-F1
#
_entry.id   AF-A0A377B169-F1
#
_cell.length_a   1.000
_cell.length_b   1.000
_cell.length_c   1.000
_cell.angle_alpha   90.00
_cell.angle_beta   90.00
_cell.angle_gamma   90.00
#
_symmetry.space_group_name_H-M   'P 1'
#
loop_
_entity.id
_entity.type
_entity.pdbx_description
1 polymer ?
#
loop_
_entity_poly.entity_id
_entity_poly.type
_entity_poly.pdbx_seq_one_letter_code
_entity_poly.pdbx_strand_id
1 'polypeptide(L)' 'MTNQPTEIAIVGGGMVGGALALGLAQHGFAVTVIEHAEPAPFVADSQPDVRISAISGGFGIIA' A
#
# COMPACT_ATOMS: atom_id res chain seq x y z
N MET A 1 -7.76 -21.28 -13.30
CA MET A 1 -7.25 -19.93 -12.96
C MET A 1 -8.23 -19.33 -11.97
N THR A 2 -7.84 -19.19 -10.69
CA THR A 2 -8.70 -18.62 -9.66
C THR A 2 -8.56 -17.10 -9.71
N ASN A 3 -9.55 -16.41 -10.26
CA ASN A 3 -9.61 -14.95 -10.14
C ASN A 3 -10.10 -14.62 -8.72
N GLN A 4 -9.25 -13.94 -7.95
CA GLN A 4 -9.69 -13.30 -6.72
C GLN A 4 -10.50 -12.06 -7.12
N PRO A 5 -11.78 -11.92 -6.72
CA PRO A 5 -12.55 -10.73 -7.01
C PRO A 5 -11.95 -9.55 -6.23
N THR A 6 -11.30 -8.64 -6.96
CA THR A 6 -10.72 -7.40 -6.43
C THR A 6 -11.08 -6.28 -7.41
N GLU A 7 -11.41 -5.12 -6.89
CA GLU A 7 -11.73 -3.95 -7.72
C GLU A 7 -10.44 -3.25 -8.16
N ILE A 8 -9.43 -3.25 -7.28
CA ILE A 8 -8.14 -2.58 -7.51
C ILE A 8 -7.02 -3.54 -7.14
N ALA A 9 -6.03 -3.67 -8.03
CA ALA A 9 -4.79 -4.43 -7.78
C ALA A 9 -3.60 -3.47 -7.74
N ILE A 10 -2.84 -3.47 -6.65
CA ILE A 10 -1.63 -2.66 -6.46
C ILE A 10 -0.43 -3.59 -6.53
N VAL A 11 0.48 -3.34 -7.47
CA VAL A 11 1.72 -4.13 -7.60
C VAL A 11 2.86 -3.36 -6.94
N GLY A 12 3.33 -3.86 -5.80
CA GLY A 12 4.32 -3.24 -4.93
C GLY A 12 3.75 -2.88 -3.55
N GLY A 13 4.18 -3.58 -2.50
CA GLY A 13 3.78 -3.40 -1.09
C GLY A 13 4.70 -2.50 -0.27
N GLY A 14 5.53 -1.68 -0.93
CA GLY A 14 6.36 -0.67 -0.26
C GLY A 14 5.55 0.49 0.36
N MET A 15 6.24 1.50 0.89
CA MET A 15 5.61 2.63 1.62
C MET A 15 4.46 3.31 0.86
N VAL A 16 4.60 3.52 -0.45
CA VAL A 16 3.54 4.13 -1.29
C VAL A 16 2.38 3.18 -1.54
N GLY A 17 2.67 1.92 -1.90
CA GLY A 17 1.64 0.94 -2.24
C GLY A 17 0.77 0.58 -1.04
N GLY A 18 1.37 0.45 0.14
CA GLY A 18 0.65 0.24 1.39
C GLY A 18 -0.23 1.43 1.79
N ALA A 19 0.28 2.66 1.66
CA ALA A 19 -0.51 3.86 1.94
C ALA A 19 -1.67 4.05 0.94
N LEU A 20 -1.45 3.75 -0.34
CA LEU A 20 -2.49 3.78 -1.37
C LEU A 20 -3.55 2.70 -1.11
N ALA A 21 -3.13 1.48 -0.76
CA ALA A 21 -4.04 0.40 -0.38
C ALA A 21 -4.91 0.80 0.81
N LEU A 22 -4.29 1.39 1.83
CA LEU A 22 -4.97 1.85 3.03
C LEU A 22 -6.01 2.94 2.71
N GLY A 23 -5.64 3.95 1.91
CA GLY A 23 -6.57 4.99 1.49
C GLY A 23 -7.76 4.40 0.73
N LEU A 24 -7.51 3.58 -0.28
CA LEU A 24 -8.58 2.96 -1.08
C LEU A 24 -9.48 2.03 -0.25
N ALA A 25 -8.89 1.24 0.66
CA ALA A 25 -9.66 0.38 1.57
C ALA A 25 -10.52 1.19 2.56
N GLN A 26 -10.02 2.32 3.07
CA GLN A 26 -10.80 3.25 3.91
C GLN A 26 -11.99 3.85 3.16
N HIS A 27 -11.87 4.01 1.85
CA HIS A 27 -12.94 4.46 0.97
C HIS A 27 -13.89 3.34 0.51
N GLY A 28 -13.73 2.12 1.04
CA GLY A 28 -14.65 1.00 0.83
C GLY A 28 -14.35 0.14 -0.40
N PHE A 29 -13.22 0.34 -1.08
CA PHE A 29 -12.85 -0.47 -2.23
C PHE A 29 -12.22 -1.81 -1.83
N ALA A 30 -12.49 -2.86 -2.60
CA ALA A 30 -11.78 -4.13 -2.50
C ALA A 30 -10.41 -4.04 -3.18
N VAL A 31 -9.35 -3.93 -2.38
CA VAL A 31 -7.98 -3.73 -2.85
C VAL A 31 -7.12 -4.95 -2.57
N THR A 32 -6.40 -5.43 -3.57
CA THR A 32 -5.38 -6.49 -3.44
C THR A 32 -4.00 -5.91 -3.68
N VAL A 33 -3.08 -6.10 -2.73
CA VAL A 33 -1.66 -5.74 -2.90
C VAL A 33 -0.86 -6.97 -3.27
N ILE A 34 -0.12 -6.90 -4.36
CA ILE A 34 0.75 -7.94 -4.89
C ILE A 34 2.18 -7.46 -4.70
N GLU A 35 2.94 -8.15 -3.87
CA GLU A 35 4.36 -7.88 -3.67
C GLU A 35 5.15 -9.16 -3.95
N HIS A 36 6.30 -9.02 -4.60
CA HIS A 36 7.14 -10.14 -5.00
C HIS A 36 7.96 -10.68 -3.82
N ALA A 37 8.38 -9.81 -2.89
CA ALA A 37 9.18 -10.17 -1.74
C ALA A 37 8.55 -9.67 -0.44
N GLU A 38 8.46 -10.53 0.57
CA GLU A 38 8.01 -10.11 1.89
C GLU A 38 8.89 -8.94 2.39
N PRO A 39 8.29 -7.80 2.79
CA PRO A 39 9.08 -6.68 3.30
C PRO A 39 9.94 -7.15 4.46
N ALA A 40 11.20 -6.74 4.47
CA ALA A 40 12.07 -7.02 5.62
C ALA A 40 11.38 -6.52 6.91
N PRO A 41 11.46 -7.27 8.02
CA PRO A 41 10.89 -6.84 9.29
C PRO A 41 11.37 -5.44 9.64
N PHE A 42 10.44 -4.57 10.04
CA PHE A 42 10.81 -3.24 10.49
C PHE A 42 11.65 -3.34 11.77
N VAL A 43 12.90 -2.87 11.70
CA VAL A 43 13.82 -2.80 12.85
C VAL A 43 13.86 -1.34 13.31
N ALA A 44 13.22 -1.02 14.44
CA ALA A 44 13.10 0.35 14.93
C ALA A 44 14.45 1.06 15.16
N ASP A 45 15.50 0.29 15.50
CA ASP A 45 16.86 0.78 15.75
C ASP A 45 17.74 0.81 14.49
N SER A 46 17.22 0.39 13.33
CA SER A 46 17.98 0.44 12.09
C SER A 46 18.05 1.87 11.55
N GLN A 47 19.19 2.20 10.94
CA GLN A 47 19.35 3.49 10.28
C GLN A 47 18.24 3.63 9.22
N PRO A 48 17.49 4.74 9.18
CA PRO A 48 16.37 4.87 8.27
C PRO A 48 16.81 4.57 6.85
N ASP A 49 16.29 3.49 6.27
CA ASP A 49 16.55 3.18 4.87
C ASP A 49 15.91 4.29 4.03
N VAL A 50 16.74 5.09 3.35
CA VAL A 50 16.32 6.33 2.67
C VAL A 50 15.60 5.97 1.37
N ARG A 51 14.40 5.41 1.50
CA ARG A 51 13.48 5.09 0.41
C ARG A 51 12.50 6.25 0.25
N ILE A 52 12.98 7.44 -0.12
CA ILE A 52 12.15 8.67 -0.17
C ILE A 52 10.90 8.42 -1.02
N SER A 53 9.74 8.51 -0.36
CA SER A 53 8.42 8.36 -0.97
C SER A 53 7.56 9.50 -0.47
N ALA A 54 7.30 10.49 -1.33
CA ALA A 54 6.42 11.61 -0.99
C ALA A 54 4.97 11.17 -1.21
N ILE A 55 4.16 11.20 -0.14
CA ILE A 55 2.72 10.96 -0.23
C ILE A 55 2.03 12.28 0.08
N SER A 56 1.39 12.86 -0.93
CA SER A 56 0.57 14.08 -0.78
C SER A 56 -0.87 13.69 -0.49
N GLY A 57 -1.44 14.17 0.61
CA GLY A 57 -2.76 13.79 1.15
C GLY A 57 -3.96 14.37 0.38
N GLY A 58 -3.97 14.25 -0.94
CA GLY A 58 -5.03 14.77 -1.80
C GLY A 58 -6.24 13.84 -2.00
N PHE A 59 -6.48 12.86 -1.12
CA PHE A 59 -7.64 11.98 -1.25
C PHE A 59 -8.77 12.51 -0.37
N GLY A 60 -9.77 13.14 -1.01
CA GLY A 60 -10.90 13.77 -0.35
C GLY A 60 -11.80 12.74 0.33
N ILE A 61 -11.99 12.89 1.63
CA ILE A 61 -12.97 12.16 2.43
C ILE A 61 -14.35 12.71 2.07
N ILE A 62 -15.09 12.04 1.19
CA ILE A 62 -16.54 12.25 1.06
C ILE A 62 -17.22 11.44 2.16
N ALA A 63 -17.62 12.14 3.23
CA ALA A 63 -18.48 11.60 4.28
C ALA A 63 -19.95 11.59 3.83
#